data_AF-A0A0W0X054-F1
#
_entry.id   AF-A0A0W0X054-F1
#
_cell.length_a   1.000
_cell.length_b   1.000
_cell.length_c   1.000
_cell.angle_alpha   90.00
_cell.angle_beta   90.00
_cell.angle_gamma   90.00
#
_symmetry.space_group_name_H-M   'P 1'
#
loop_
_entity.id
_entity.type
_entity.pdbx_description
1 polymer ?
#
loop_
_entity_poly.entity_id
_entity_poly.type
_entity_poly.pdbx_seq_one_letter_code
_entity_poly.pdbx_strand_id
1 'polypeptide(L)'
;MIERQSDIMEKDYVAQTVHLKNKNSNKLAQNISQLIFMGRWLQAPLYLGLMFILTAYVYRFVMELFHLMVHINSADNTQIMLGVLDLIDVVMIANLLIMVIMGGYETFVSRLNLDTHPDQPEWLDHLDAGAMKIKLALSLIGISSIHLLRTFIDPGKQGNDAVLWQVVIHLTLLVSALAIAYTNWLLCKTK
;
A
#
# COMPACT_ATOMS: atom_id res chain seq x y z
N MET A 1 32.68 -24.93 58.45
CA MET A 1 31.54 -25.83 58.11
C MET A 1 30.28 -25.05 57.75
N ILE A 2 30.02 -23.89 58.38
CA ILE A 2 28.86 -23.01 58.11
C ILE A 2 29.00 -22.24 56.77
N GLU A 3 30.19 -21.71 56.46
CA GLU A 3 30.50 -21.01 55.19
C GLU A 3 30.28 -21.85 53.93
N ARG A 4 30.47 -23.18 54.05
CA ARG A 4 30.32 -24.09 52.90
C ARG A 4 28.86 -24.35 52.55
N GLN A 5 27.93 -24.18 53.51
CA GLN A 5 26.50 -24.33 53.26
C GLN A 5 25.89 -23.05 52.67
N SER A 6 26.34 -21.85 53.08
CA SER A 6 25.86 -20.59 52.51
C SER A 6 26.18 -20.45 51.03
N ASP A 7 27.38 -20.85 50.61
CA ASP A 7 27.81 -20.81 49.20
C ASP A 7 26.99 -21.74 48.28
N ILE A 8 26.56 -22.90 48.81
CA ILE A 8 25.76 -23.86 48.04
C ILE A 8 24.33 -23.32 47.87
N MET A 9 23.76 -22.75 48.93
CA MET A 9 22.43 -22.14 48.89
C MET A 9 22.39 -20.90 47.97
N GLU A 10 23.44 -20.09 47.94
CA GLU A 10 23.53 -18.93 47.04
C GLU A 10 23.65 -19.37 45.56
N LYS A 11 24.47 -20.38 45.27
CA LYS A 11 24.56 -20.95 43.92
C LYS A 11 23.24 -21.54 43.43
N ASP A 12 22.50 -22.23 44.29
CA ASP A 12 21.20 -22.81 43.94
C ASP A 12 20.14 -21.72 43.72
N TYR A 13 20.15 -20.66 44.52
CA TYR A 13 19.28 -19.48 44.32
C TYR A 13 19.60 -18.74 43.01
N VAL A 14 20.88 -18.53 42.69
CA VAL A 14 21.30 -17.89 41.44
C VAL A 14 20.97 -18.77 40.24
N ALA A 15 21.19 -20.08 40.32
CA ALA A 15 20.84 -21.03 39.26
C ALA A 15 19.32 -21.06 39.01
N GLN A 16 18.51 -21.04 40.07
CA GLN A 16 17.04 -21.07 39.96
C GLN A 16 16.47 -19.76 39.41
N THR A 17 17.02 -18.59 39.80
CA THR A 17 16.59 -17.29 39.26
C THR A 17 16.95 -17.10 37.78
N VAL A 18 18.12 -17.60 37.35
CA VAL A 18 18.51 -17.62 35.92
C VAL A 18 17.59 -18.53 35.10
N HIS A 19 17.24 -19.71 35.63
CA HIS A 19 16.37 -20.66 34.95
C HIS A 19 14.90 -20.18 34.82
N LEU A 20 14.41 -19.39 35.79
CA LEU A 20 13.08 -18.77 35.75
C LEU A 20 13.00 -17.59 34.75
N LYS A 21 14.08 -16.81 34.61
CA LYS A 21 14.15 -15.70 33.65
C LYS A 21 14.23 -16.17 32.19
N ASN A 22 14.92 -17.29 31.92
CA ASN A 22 15.05 -17.88 30.58
C ASN A 22 13.71 -18.47 30.06
N LYS A 23 12.92 -19.11 30.94
CA LYS A 23 11.65 -19.75 30.55
C LYS A 23 10.55 -18.77 30.08
N ASN A 24 10.52 -17.54 30.61
CA ASN A 24 9.55 -16.51 30.20
C ASN A 24 9.94 -15.78 28.90
N SER A 25 11.24 -15.61 28.63
CA SER A 25 11.75 -15.04 27.38
C SER A 25 11.34 -15.87 26.17
N ASN A 26 11.42 -17.19 26.27
CA ASN A 26 11.08 -18.10 25.17
C ASN A 26 9.58 -18.15 24.87
N LYS A 27 8.71 -17.92 25.87
CA LYS A 27 7.25 -17.86 25.69
C LYS A 27 6.79 -16.56 25.02
N LEU A 28 7.36 -15.41 25.40
CA LEU A 28 7.04 -14.14 24.74
C LEU A 28 7.53 -14.12 23.29
N ALA A 29 8.74 -14.63 23.03
CA ALA A 29 9.25 -14.80 21.68
C ALA A 29 8.40 -15.77 20.85
N GLN A 30 7.95 -16.90 21.42
CA GLN A 30 7.02 -17.82 20.74
C GLN A 30 5.67 -17.18 20.41
N ASN A 31 5.10 -16.42 21.35
CA ASN A 31 3.81 -15.76 21.13
C ASN A 31 3.90 -14.66 20.06
N ILE A 32 5.00 -13.90 20.02
CA ILE A 32 5.26 -12.91 18.96
C ILE A 32 5.42 -13.60 17.61
N SER A 33 6.16 -14.70 17.54
CA SER A 33 6.30 -15.49 16.31
C SER A 33 4.97 -16.08 15.82
N GLN A 34 4.12 -16.57 16.71
CA GLN A 34 2.76 -17.03 16.36
C GLN A 34 1.86 -15.90 15.85
N LEU A 35 1.93 -14.71 16.45
CA LEU A 35 1.19 -13.53 15.97
C LEU A 35 1.67 -13.08 14.58
N ILE A 36 2.97 -13.10 14.32
CA ILE A 36 3.55 -12.82 12.99
C ILE A 36 3.07 -13.86 11.96
N PHE A 37 3.00 -15.13 12.34
CA PHE A 37 2.52 -16.20 11.46
C PHE A 37 1.02 -16.07 11.14
N MET A 38 0.20 -15.71 12.13
CA MET A 38 -1.25 -15.46 11.96
C MET A 38 -1.53 -14.24 11.08
N GLY A 39 -0.68 -13.21 11.12
CA GLY A 39 -0.79 -12.02 10.26
C GLY A 39 -0.82 -12.35 8.76
N ARG A 40 -0.15 -13.43 8.33
CA ARG A 40 -0.14 -13.89 6.92
C ARG A 40 -1.49 -14.42 6.48
N TRP A 41 -2.18 -15.14 7.34
CA TRP A 41 -3.52 -15.68 7.05
C TRP A 41 -4.56 -14.58 6.92
N LEU A 42 -4.38 -13.45 7.61
CA LEU A 42 -5.24 -12.27 7.48
C LEU A 42 -5.05 -11.55 6.13
N GLN A 43 -3.87 -11.65 5.52
CA GLN A 43 -3.56 -10.99 4.24
C GLN A 43 -4.18 -11.69 3.04
N ALA A 44 -4.28 -13.02 3.06
CA ALA A 44 -4.90 -13.80 1.98
C ALA A 44 -6.36 -13.37 1.65
N PRO A 45 -7.30 -13.27 2.62
CA PRO A 45 -8.66 -12.81 2.35
C PRO A 45 -8.71 -11.32 1.96
N LEU A 46 -7.78 -10.48 2.44
CA LEU A 46 -7.70 -9.08 2.04
C LEU A 46 -7.37 -8.94 0.54
N TYR A 47 -6.37 -9.66 0.04
CA TYR A 47 -6.04 -9.63 -1.40
C TYR A 47 -7.16 -10.22 -2.26
N LEU A 48 -7.85 -11.27 -1.80
CA LEU A 48 -9.05 -11.77 -2.46
C LEU A 48 -10.14 -10.69 -2.55
N GLY A 49 -10.40 -9.98 -1.44
CA GLY A 49 -11.33 -8.85 -1.41
C GLY A 49 -10.95 -7.75 -2.42
N LEU A 50 -9.67 -7.38 -2.50
CA LEU A 50 -9.18 -6.40 -3.47
C LEU A 50 -9.36 -6.87 -4.92
N MET A 51 -9.19 -8.16 -5.22
CA MET A 51 -9.46 -8.73 -6.54
C MET A 51 -10.95 -8.66 -6.92
N PHE A 52 -11.85 -8.91 -5.96
CA PHE A 52 -13.29 -8.75 -6.19
C PHE A 52 -13.66 -7.28 -6.46
N ILE A 53 -13.09 -6.34 -5.69
CA ILE A 53 -13.29 -4.90 -5.90
C ILE A 53 -12.80 -4.49 -7.29
N LEU A 54 -11.61 -4.95 -7.71
CA LEU A 54 -11.06 -4.66 -9.03
C LEU A 54 -12.01 -5.16 -10.15
N THR A 55 -12.57 -6.36 -9.98
CA THR A 55 -13.56 -6.92 -10.93
C THR A 55 -14.82 -6.05 -10.99
N ALA A 56 -15.31 -5.57 -9.85
CA ALA A 56 -16.47 -4.67 -9.81
C ALA A 56 -16.19 -3.32 -10.51
N TYR A 57 -14.97 -2.78 -10.39
CA TYR A 57 -14.57 -1.57 -11.12
C TYR A 57 -14.51 -1.78 -12.63
N VAL A 58 -14.02 -2.94 -13.09
CA VAL A 58 -14.04 -3.29 -14.52
C VAL A 58 -15.48 -3.34 -15.03
N TYR A 59 -16.38 -3.96 -14.29
CA TYR A 59 -17.80 -3.98 -14.65
C TYR A 59 -18.39 -2.55 -14.72
N ARG A 60 -18.12 -1.70 -13.71
CA ARG A 60 -18.56 -0.31 -13.70
C ARG A 60 -18.03 0.47 -14.90
N PHE A 61 -16.75 0.29 -15.26
CA PHE A 61 -16.15 0.92 -16.43
C PHE A 61 -16.90 0.58 -17.72
N VAL A 62 -17.21 -0.71 -17.93
CA VAL A 62 -17.93 -1.16 -19.14
C VAL A 62 -19.33 -0.54 -19.20
N MET A 63 -20.03 -0.48 -18.06
CA MET A 63 -21.37 0.12 -18.00
C MET A 63 -21.35 1.62 -18.30
N GLU A 64 -20.42 2.38 -17.71
CA GLU A 64 -20.27 3.81 -17.93
C GLU A 64 -19.89 4.12 -19.39
N LEU A 65 -18.98 3.31 -19.95
CA LEU A 65 -18.59 3.40 -21.35
C LEU A 65 -19.77 3.16 -22.29
N PHE A 66 -20.55 2.11 -22.03
CA PHE A 66 -21.73 1.81 -22.85
C PHE A 66 -22.77 2.94 -22.75
N HIS A 67 -23.01 3.45 -21.54
CA HIS A 67 -23.90 4.59 -21.31
C HIS A 67 -23.46 5.83 -22.10
N LEU A 68 -22.16 6.15 -22.07
CA LEU A 68 -21.58 7.28 -22.82
C LEU A 68 -21.75 7.10 -24.34
N MET A 69 -21.45 5.91 -24.87
CA MET A 69 -21.54 5.61 -26.29
C MET A 69 -22.97 5.72 -26.84
N VAL A 70 -23.96 5.28 -26.07
CA VAL A 70 -25.38 5.37 -26.46
C VAL A 70 -25.88 6.81 -26.46
N HIS A 71 -25.42 7.65 -25.53
CA HIS A 71 -25.91 9.01 -25.36
C HIS A 71 -25.07 10.08 -26.08
N ILE A 72 -23.99 9.71 -26.77
CA ILE A 72 -23.04 10.66 -27.38
C ILE A 72 -23.67 11.64 -28.38
N ASN A 73 -24.74 11.22 -29.08
CA ASN A 73 -25.43 12.06 -30.05
C ASN A 73 -26.52 12.96 -29.45
N SER A 74 -26.87 12.74 -28.18
CA SER A 74 -28.01 13.42 -27.52
C SER A 74 -27.59 14.21 -26.27
N ALA A 75 -26.39 13.99 -25.74
CA ALA A 75 -25.86 14.66 -24.57
C ALA A 75 -25.18 16.00 -24.93
N ASP A 76 -25.17 16.94 -23.99
CA ASP A 76 -24.42 18.19 -24.13
C ASP A 76 -22.90 17.95 -24.09
N ASN A 77 -22.12 18.83 -24.72
CA ASN A 77 -20.65 18.76 -24.72
C ASN A 77 -20.06 18.65 -23.30
N THR A 78 -20.64 19.37 -22.34
CA THR A 78 -20.20 19.35 -20.94
C THR A 78 -20.44 17.99 -20.30
N GLN A 79 -21.59 17.38 -20.59
CA GLN A 79 -21.94 16.06 -20.06
C GLN A 79 -21.06 14.96 -20.64
N ILE A 80 -20.75 15.03 -21.94
CA ILE A 80 -19.82 14.09 -22.59
C ILE A 80 -18.43 14.21 -21.96
N MET A 81 -17.93 15.43 -21.76
CA MET A 81 -16.64 15.67 -21.14
C MET A 81 -16.58 15.18 -19.69
N LEU A 82 -17.64 15.43 -18.89
CA LEU A 82 -17.74 14.91 -17.52
C LEU A 82 -17.80 13.38 -17.48
N GLY A 83 -18.54 12.77 -18.42
CA GLY A 83 -18.60 11.31 -18.54
C GLY A 83 -17.23 10.69 -18.87
N VAL A 84 -16.47 11.28 -19.79
CA VAL A 84 -15.10 10.84 -20.08
C VAL A 84 -14.21 10.97 -18.83
N LEU A 85 -14.36 12.06 -18.06
CA LEU A 85 -13.63 12.25 -16.81
C LEU A 85 -13.95 11.16 -15.77
N ASP A 86 -15.21 10.78 -15.66
CA ASP A 86 -15.66 9.72 -14.74
C ASP A 86 -15.11 8.33 -15.18
N LEU A 87 -15.01 8.06 -16.49
CA LEU A 87 -14.32 6.87 -17.00
C LEU A 87 -12.83 6.86 -16.66
N ILE A 88 -12.14 7.99 -16.83
CA ILE A 88 -10.71 8.12 -16.51
C ILE A 88 -10.49 7.88 -15.00
N ASP A 89 -11.35 8.42 -14.14
CA ASP A 89 -11.25 8.25 -12.68
C ASP A 89 -11.31 6.77 -12.27
N VAL A 90 -12.25 6.01 -12.83
CA VAL A 90 -12.36 4.55 -12.60
C VAL A 90 -11.07 3.82 -12.98
N VAL A 91 -10.46 4.18 -14.13
CA VAL A 91 -9.20 3.57 -14.58
C VAL A 91 -8.05 3.93 -13.65
N MET A 92 -7.98 5.17 -13.16
CA MET A 92 -6.93 5.60 -12.24
C MET A 92 -7.00 4.86 -10.89
N ILE A 93 -8.20 4.68 -10.34
CA ILE A 93 -8.39 3.90 -9.11
C ILE A 93 -8.01 2.43 -9.33
N ALA A 94 -8.36 1.84 -10.46
CA ALA A 94 -7.99 0.46 -10.80
C ALA A 94 -6.46 0.27 -10.87
N ASN A 95 -5.75 1.22 -11.50
CA ASN A 95 -4.29 1.21 -11.57
C ASN A 95 -3.63 1.31 -10.19
N LEU A 96 -4.18 2.15 -9.31
CA LEU A 96 -3.74 2.25 -7.91
C LEU A 96 -3.98 0.93 -7.17
N LEU A 97 -5.15 0.32 -7.33
CA LEU A 97 -5.50 -0.96 -6.68
C LEU A 97 -4.52 -2.07 -7.07
N ILE A 98 -4.22 -2.24 -8.37
CA ILE A 98 -3.24 -3.22 -8.84
C ILE A 98 -1.88 -2.98 -8.16
N MET A 99 -1.50 -1.72 -8.04
CA MET A 99 -0.23 -1.35 -7.42
C MET A 99 -0.18 -1.65 -5.92
N VAL A 100 -1.29 -1.45 -5.20
CA VAL A 100 -1.42 -1.80 -3.78
C VAL A 100 -1.40 -3.31 -3.58
N ILE A 101 -2.07 -4.08 -4.45
CA ILE A 101 -2.05 -5.54 -4.43
C ILE A 101 -0.62 -6.04 -4.63
N MET A 102 0.08 -5.56 -5.66
CA MET A 102 1.45 -5.96 -5.97
C MET A 102 2.45 -5.57 -4.87
N GLY A 103 2.41 -4.33 -4.38
CA GLY A 103 3.31 -3.87 -3.32
C GLY A 103 3.06 -4.58 -1.99
N GLY A 104 1.80 -4.87 -1.68
CA GLY A 104 1.44 -5.69 -0.52
C GLY A 104 1.94 -7.13 -0.64
N TYR A 105 1.73 -7.75 -1.81
CA TYR A 105 2.23 -9.09 -2.10
C TYR A 105 3.75 -9.18 -1.97
N GLU A 106 4.49 -8.21 -2.54
CA GLU A 106 5.94 -8.14 -2.41
C GLU A 106 6.37 -8.02 -0.93
N THR A 107 5.76 -7.10 -0.19
CA THR A 107 6.17 -6.77 1.18
C THR A 107 5.91 -7.92 2.17
N PHE A 108 4.78 -8.63 2.04
CA PHE A 108 4.32 -9.57 3.07
C PHE A 108 4.22 -11.03 2.64
N VAL A 109 4.09 -11.31 1.34
CA VAL A 109 3.99 -12.68 0.81
C VAL A 109 5.30 -13.13 0.19
N SER A 110 5.98 -12.26 -0.58
CA SER A 110 7.21 -12.59 -1.32
C SER A 110 8.44 -12.73 -0.40
N ARG A 111 8.64 -11.84 0.58
CA ARG A 111 9.86 -11.84 1.44
C ARG A 111 9.96 -12.99 2.45
N LEU A 112 9.08 -13.99 2.40
CA LEU A 112 9.04 -15.10 3.35
C LEU A 112 9.20 -16.47 2.70
N ASN A 113 9.68 -16.55 1.45
CA ASN A 113 10.06 -17.83 0.85
C ASN A 113 11.37 -17.74 0.06
N LEU A 114 12.37 -18.43 0.62
CA LEU A 114 13.46 -19.15 -0.04
C LEU A 114 14.79 -18.39 -0.22
N ASP A 115 15.58 -18.42 0.86
CA ASP A 115 16.91 -19.02 0.71
C ASP A 115 16.74 -20.36 -0.04
N THR A 116 17.44 -20.56 -1.15
CA THR A 116 17.49 -21.79 -1.97
C THR A 116 16.23 -22.16 -2.79
N HIS A 117 16.03 -21.54 -3.97
CA HIS A 117 15.63 -22.29 -5.18
C HIS A 117 16.11 -21.59 -6.47
N PRO A 118 16.72 -22.33 -7.43
CA PRO A 118 17.35 -21.79 -8.64
C PRO A 118 16.38 -21.28 -9.73
N ASP A 119 15.07 -21.36 -9.51
CA ASP A 119 14.05 -20.97 -10.50
C ASP A 119 13.16 -19.83 -9.97
N GLN A 120 13.77 -18.72 -9.54
CA GLN A 120 13.04 -17.45 -9.41
C GLN A 120 12.93 -16.82 -10.82
N PRO A 121 11.71 -16.49 -11.30
CA PRO A 121 11.56 -15.86 -12.60
C PRO A 121 12.20 -14.46 -12.61
N GLU A 122 12.96 -14.12 -13.66
CA GLU A 122 13.63 -12.81 -13.79
C GLU A 122 12.69 -11.63 -13.54
N TRP A 123 11.43 -11.66 -13.98
CA TRP A 123 10.48 -10.54 -13.86
C TRP A 123 10.14 -10.06 -12.43
N LEU A 124 10.47 -10.84 -11.38
CA LEU A 124 10.22 -10.48 -9.97
C LEU A 124 11.40 -9.74 -9.31
N ASP A 125 12.60 -9.84 -9.89
CA ASP A 125 13.85 -9.25 -9.36
C ASP A 125 14.04 -7.78 -9.79
N HIS A 126 13.27 -7.31 -10.79
CA HIS A 126 13.37 -5.96 -11.36
C HIS A 126 12.30 -4.98 -10.84
N LEU A 127 11.45 -5.41 -9.93
CA LEU A 127 10.52 -4.52 -9.24
C LEU A 127 11.27 -3.80 -8.12
N ASP A 128 12.14 -2.87 -8.51
CA ASP A 128 12.87 -2.03 -7.57
C ASP A 128 11.85 -1.34 -6.64
N ALA A 129 11.94 -1.60 -5.33
CA ALA A 129 11.04 -1.03 -4.33
C ALA A 129 11.03 0.51 -4.39
N GLY A 130 12.08 1.14 -4.94
CA GLY A 130 12.10 2.57 -5.29
C GLY A 130 11.15 2.94 -6.43
N ALA A 131 11.15 2.18 -7.53
CA ALA A 131 10.29 2.39 -8.68
C ALA A 131 8.80 2.20 -8.35
N MET A 132 8.47 1.27 -7.44
CA MET A 132 7.10 1.09 -6.94
C MET A 132 6.63 2.25 -6.05
N LYS A 133 7.51 2.95 -5.34
CA LYS A 133 7.08 4.13 -4.56
C LYS A 133 6.78 5.33 -5.45
N ILE A 134 7.60 5.52 -6.49
CA ILE A 134 7.43 6.62 -7.44
C ILE A 134 6.15 6.46 -8.27
N LYS A 135 5.89 5.25 -8.80
CA LYS A 135 4.67 4.97 -9.58
C LYS A 135 3.39 5.16 -8.76
N LEU A 136 3.42 4.86 -7.45
CA LEU A 136 2.29 5.11 -6.53
C LEU A 136 2.05 6.61 -6.37
N ALA A 137 3.11 7.38 -6.09
CA ALA A 137 3.03 8.82 -5.90
C ALA A 137 2.49 9.52 -7.16
N LEU A 138 2.96 9.12 -8.35
CA LEU A 138 2.49 9.68 -9.62
C LEU A 138 1.00 9.37 -9.86
N SER A 139 0.55 8.15 -9.54
CA SER A 139 -0.85 7.77 -9.66
C SER A 139 -1.75 8.61 -8.74
N LEU A 140 -1.34 8.84 -7.49
CA LEU A 140 -2.06 9.68 -6.53
C LEU A 140 -2.15 11.15 -6.98
N ILE A 141 -1.06 11.71 -7.51
CA ILE A 141 -1.07 13.06 -8.10
C ILE A 141 -2.05 13.12 -9.27
N GLY A 142 -2.00 12.14 -10.18
CA GLY A 142 -2.89 12.06 -11.34
C GLY A 142 -4.37 12.02 -10.96
N ILE A 143 -4.74 11.18 -10.00
CA ILE A 143 -6.12 11.11 -9.46
C ILE A 143 -6.55 12.49 -8.93
N SER A 144 -5.70 13.13 -8.14
CA SER A 144 -5.96 14.47 -7.60
C SER A 144 -6.10 15.54 -8.69
N SER A 145 -5.28 15.48 -9.75
CA SER A 145 -5.38 16.39 -10.90
C SER A 145 -6.70 16.24 -11.66
N ILE A 146 -7.17 15.01 -11.88
CA ILE A 146 -8.44 14.74 -12.58
C ILE A 146 -9.63 15.31 -11.78
N HIS A 147 -9.60 15.17 -10.46
CA HIS A 147 -10.62 15.75 -9.59
C HIS A 147 -10.67 17.28 -9.68
N LEU A 148 -9.52 17.96 -9.73
CA LEU A 148 -9.47 19.41 -9.96
C LEU A 148 -9.99 19.80 -11.35
N LEU A 149 -9.65 19.01 -12.38
CA LEU A 149 -10.13 19.25 -13.75
C LEU A 149 -11.66 19.11 -13.83
N ARG A 150 -12.25 18.15 -13.11
CA ARG A 150 -13.72 18.00 -12.98
C ARG A 150 -14.36 19.26 -12.41
N THR A 151 -13.78 19.79 -11.34
CA THR A 151 -14.23 21.02 -10.68
C THR A 151 -14.09 22.23 -11.60
N PHE A 152 -13.05 22.28 -12.44
CA PHE A 152 -12.85 23.35 -13.41
C PHE A 152 -13.90 23.32 -14.54
N ILE A 153 -14.31 22.12 -14.95
CA ILE A 153 -15.31 21.90 -16.00
C ILE A 153 -16.73 22.25 -15.52
N ASP A 154 -17.06 21.95 -14.26
CA ASP A 154 -18.38 22.21 -13.68
C ASP A 154 -18.25 22.94 -12.33
N PRO A 155 -17.84 24.23 -12.34
CA PRO A 155 -17.51 24.98 -11.12
C PRO A 155 -18.75 25.27 -10.25
N GLY A 156 -19.96 25.18 -10.81
CA GLY A 156 -21.21 25.45 -10.09
C GLY A 156 -21.60 24.38 -9.07
N LYS A 157 -20.99 23.19 -9.11
CA LYS A 157 -21.32 22.09 -8.21
C LYS A 157 -20.59 22.13 -6.85
N GLN A 158 -19.51 22.88 -6.73
CA GLN A 158 -18.66 22.86 -5.54
C GLN A 158 -18.50 24.27 -4.97
N GLY A 159 -18.63 24.42 -3.64
CA GLY A 159 -18.40 25.70 -2.97
C GLY A 159 -16.93 26.14 -3.07
N ASN A 160 -16.68 27.45 -3.11
CA ASN A 160 -15.32 28.01 -3.21
C ASN A 160 -14.33 27.42 -2.18
N ASP A 161 -14.79 27.19 -0.94
CA ASP A 161 -13.97 26.58 0.11
C ASP A 161 -13.51 25.16 -0.24
N ALA A 162 -14.40 24.35 -0.84
CA ALA A 162 -14.07 22.99 -1.27
C ALA A 162 -13.04 23.01 -2.39
N VAL A 163 -13.18 23.93 -3.36
CA VAL A 163 -12.22 24.10 -4.45
C VAL A 163 -10.85 24.52 -3.91
N LEU A 164 -10.80 25.45 -2.95
CA LEU A 164 -9.56 25.88 -2.32
C LEU A 164 -8.85 24.70 -1.62
N TRP A 165 -9.59 23.90 -0.84
CA TRP A 165 -9.03 22.71 -0.20
C TRP A 165 -8.52 21.66 -1.20
N GLN A 166 -9.22 21.45 -2.32
CA GLN A 166 -8.74 20.56 -3.37
C GLN A 166 -7.39 21.02 -3.95
N VAL A 167 -7.23 22.32 -4.21
CA VAL A 167 -5.96 22.89 -4.69
C VAL A 167 -4.85 22.72 -3.65
N VAL A 168 -5.14 22.99 -2.37
CA VAL A 168 -4.16 22.84 -1.27
C VAL A 168 -3.70 21.38 -1.13
N ILE A 169 -4.64 20.43 -1.18
CA ILE A 169 -4.31 18.99 -1.13
C ILE A 169 -3.44 18.60 -2.34
N HIS A 170 -3.78 19.07 -3.54
CA HIS A 170 -3.01 18.78 -4.74
C HIS A 170 -1.57 19.30 -4.67
N LEU A 171 -1.39 20.54 -4.21
CA LEU A 171 -0.05 21.10 -4.00
C LEU A 171 0.75 20.31 -2.96
N THR A 172 0.09 19.86 -1.88
CA THR A 172 0.73 19.03 -0.85
C THR A 172 1.19 17.67 -1.41
N LEU A 173 0.37 17.04 -2.25
CA LEU A 173 0.73 15.79 -2.94
C LEU A 173 1.89 15.99 -3.91
N LEU A 174 1.90 17.10 -4.66
CA LEU A 174 2.98 17.42 -5.59
C LEU A 174 4.32 17.60 -4.86
N VAL A 175 4.32 18.37 -3.77
CA VAL A 175 5.51 18.54 -2.92
C VAL A 175 5.98 17.21 -2.34
N SER A 176 5.06 16.36 -1.88
CA SER A 176 5.39 15.03 -1.33
C SER A 176 6.05 14.13 -2.37
N ALA A 177 5.55 14.12 -3.61
CA ALA A 177 6.14 13.34 -4.68
C ALA A 177 7.53 13.84 -5.10
N LEU A 178 7.73 15.17 -5.12
CA LEU A 178 9.04 15.76 -5.36
C LEU A 178 10.04 15.34 -4.28
N ALA A 179 9.63 15.31 -3.01
CA ALA A 179 10.48 14.83 -1.92
C ALA A 179 10.87 13.34 -2.09
N ILE A 180 9.93 12.49 -2.51
CA ILE A 180 10.18 11.06 -2.80
C ILE A 180 11.16 10.92 -3.96
N ALA A 181 10.93 11.65 -5.07
CA ALA A 181 11.81 11.62 -6.23
C ALA A 181 13.23 12.12 -5.90
N TYR A 182 13.34 13.18 -5.10
CA TYR A 182 14.61 13.72 -4.63
C TYR A 182 15.37 12.72 -3.76
N THR A 183 14.68 12.06 -2.82
CA THR A 183 15.28 11.02 -1.98
C THR A 183 15.78 9.85 -2.83
N ASN A 184 14.99 9.43 -3.82
CA ASN A 184 15.38 8.36 -4.74
C ASN A 184 16.61 8.73 -5.58
N TRP A 185 16.68 9.98 -6.07
CA TRP A 185 17.84 10.48 -6.80
C TRP A 185 19.11 10.50 -5.94
N LEU A 186 19.02 10.96 -4.68
CA LEU A 186 20.14 10.94 -3.75
C LEU A 186 20.68 9.52 -3.49
N LEU A 187 19.77 8.55 -3.32
CA LEU A 187 20.14 7.15 -3.14
C LEU A 187 20.87 6.57 -4.36
N CYS A 188 20.45 6.93 -5.58
CA CYS A 188 21.11 6.49 -6.81
C CYS A 188 22.47 7.16 -7.05
N LYS A 189 22.64 8.41 -6.61
CA LYS A 189 23.91 9.15 -6.74
C LYS A 189 25.02 8.64 -5.80
N THR A 190 24.65 7.91 -4.75
CA THR A 190 25.57 7.42 -3.71
C THR A 190 26.00 5.96 -3.94
N LYS A 191 25.61 5.36 -5.07
CA LYS A 191 26.14 4.09 -5.57
C LYS A 191 27.07 4.36 -6.75
#